data_AF-A0A6B0XK54-F1
#
_entry.id   AF-A0A6B0XK54-F1
#
_cell.length_a   1.000
_cell.length_b   1.000
_cell.length_c   1.000
_cell.angle_alpha   90.00
_cell.angle_beta   90.00
_cell.angle_gamma   90.00
#
_symmetry.space_group_name_H-M   'P 1'
#
loop_
_entity.id
_entity.type
_entity.pdbx_description
1 polymer ?
#
loop_
_entity_poly.entity_id
_entity_poly.type
_entity_poly.pdbx_seq_one_letter_code
_entity_poly.pdbx_strand_id
1 'polypeptide(L)' 'MKGVEEQYREAIGGWSGRRRVERSQDLLSEVREMLARKVVAREPELTPSEVRRRVAEQLYGSDRETLCLLSRLDS' A
#
# COMPACT_ATOMS: atom_id res chain seq x y z
N MET A 1 10.90 20.46 -21.76
CA MET A 1 10.50 20.19 -20.35
C MET A 1 10.38 18.68 -20.23
N LYS A 2 11.24 18.01 -19.47
CA LYS A 2 11.17 16.53 -19.34
C LYS A 2 9.89 16.16 -18.60
N GLY A 3 9.19 15.12 -19.08
CA GLY A 3 7.97 14.64 -18.43
C GLY A 3 8.25 14.10 -17.03
N VAL A 4 7.27 14.18 -16.13
CA VAL A 4 7.39 13.69 -14.73
C VAL A 4 7.83 12.22 -14.69
N GLU A 5 7.31 11.39 -15.61
CA GLU A 5 7.70 9.98 -15.72
C GLU A 5 9.15 9.77 -16.16
N GLU A 6 9.68 10.68 -16.98
CA GLU A 6 11.04 10.62 -17.50
C GLU A 6 12.03 10.99 -16.40
N GLN A 7 11.72 12.03 -15.63
CA GLN A 7 12.47 12.41 -14.44
C GLN A 7 12.47 11.30 -13.38
N TYR A 8 11.33 10.63 -13.19
CA TYR A 8 11.21 9.51 -12.26
C TYR A 8 12.07 8.30 -12.71
N ARG A 9 12.04 7.96 -14.00
CA ARG A 9 12.87 6.88 -14.56
C ARG A 9 14.36 7.17 -14.43
N GLU A 10 14.80 8.39 -14.73
CA GLU A 10 16.19 8.80 -14.55
C GLU A 10 16.63 8.72 -13.08
N ALA A 11 15.78 9.20 -12.16
CA ALA A 11 16.07 9.13 -10.73
C ALA A 11 16.25 7.69 -10.24
N ILE A 12 15.35 6.78 -10.62
CA ILE A 12 15.43 5.36 -10.20
C ILE A 12 16.59 4.63 -10.86
N GLY A 13 16.96 5.01 -12.09
CA GLY A 13 18.09 4.44 -12.82
C GLY A 13 19.38 4.48 -12.01
N GLY A 14 19.60 5.54 -11.22
CA GLY A 14 20.77 5.70 -10.35
C GLY A 14 20.65 5.10 -8.94
N TRP A 15 19.53 4.49 -8.56
CA TRP A 15 19.34 3.96 -7.22
C TRP A 15 19.92 2.57 -7.04
N SER A 16 20.55 2.33 -5.89
CA SER A 16 20.90 0.98 -5.44
C SER A 16 19.65 0.12 -5.22
N GLY A 17 19.81 -1.20 -5.28
CA GLY A 17 18.72 -2.14 -4.98
C GLY A 17 18.08 -1.87 -3.61
N ARG A 18 18.89 -1.61 -2.60
CA ARG A 18 18.44 -1.23 -1.25
C ARG A 18 17.53 0.01 -1.26
N ARG A 19 17.97 1.08 -1.93
CA ARG A 19 17.21 2.33 -2.00
C ARG A 19 15.88 2.16 -2.76
N ARG A 20 15.85 1.29 -3.77
CA ARG A 20 14.60 0.95 -4.48
C ARG A 20 13.61 0.22 -3.56
N VAL A 21 14.09 -0.71 -2.74
CA VAL A 21 13.27 -1.42 -1.76
C VAL A 21 12.74 -0.46 -0.70
N GLU A 22 13.61 0.36 -0.10
CA GLU A 22 13.22 1.38 0.89
C GLU A 22 12.15 2.32 0.32
N ARG A 23 12.34 2.84 -0.89
CA ARG A 23 11.32 3.71 -1.51
C ARG A 23 10.00 2.98 -1.77
N SER A 24 10.06 1.71 -2.15
CA SER A 24 8.83 0.92 -2.38
C SER A 24 8.07 0.68 -1.08
N GLN A 25 8.78 0.49 0.04
CA GLN A 25 8.18 0.38 1.37
C GLN A 25 7.54 1.70 1.81
N ASP A 26 8.23 2.83 1.61
CA ASP A 26 7.67 4.16 1.93
C ASP A 26 6.37 4.42 1.15
N LEU A 27 6.40 4.18 -0.17
CA LEU A 27 5.22 4.33 -1.03
C LEU A 27 4.08 3.43 -0.59
N LEU A 28 4.37 2.17 -0.22
CA LEU A 28 3.34 1.27 0.29
C LEU A 28 2.75 1.78 1.61
N SER A 29 3.55 2.38 2.49
CA SER A 29 3.07 3.00 3.72
C SER A 29 2.14 4.19 3.44
N GLU A 30 2.55 5.10 2.54
CA GLU A 30 1.75 6.26 2.12
C GLU A 30 0.39 5.81 1.53
N VAL A 31 0.40 4.77 0.68
CA VAL A 31 -0.84 4.20 0.11
C VAL A 31 -1.72 3.60 1.20
N ARG A 32 -1.16 2.84 2.15
CA ARG A 32 -1.91 2.26 3.27
C ARG A 32 -2.61 3.33 4.10
N GLU A 33 -1.94 4.43 4.41
CA GLU A 33 -2.54 5.54 5.16
C GLU A 33 -3.67 6.21 4.38
N MET A 34 -3.47 6.48 3.10
CA MET A 34 -4.51 7.06 2.25
C MET A 34 -5.76 6.15 2.20
N LEU A 35 -5.55 4.84 2.02
CA LEU A 35 -6.66 3.87 2.01
C LEU A 35 -7.36 3.80 3.36
N ALA A 36 -6.62 3.80 4.48
CA ALA A 36 -7.20 3.80 5.81
C ALA A 36 -8.09 5.02 6.04
N ARG A 37 -7.62 6.23 5.66
CA ARG A 37 -8.42 7.47 5.73
C ARG A 37 -9.70 7.37 4.90
N LYS A 38 -9.62 6.78 3.70
CA LYS A 38 -10.79 6.57 2.83
C LYS A 38 -11.79 5.58 3.43
N VAL A 39 -11.31 4.50 4.05
CA VAL A 39 -12.17 3.52 4.72
C VAL A 39 -12.89 4.16 5.90
N VAL A 40 -12.15 4.81 6.80
CA VAL A 40 -12.74 5.51 7.97
C VAL A 40 -13.74 6.58 7.55
N ALA A 41 -13.46 7.33 6.48
CA ALA A 41 -14.39 8.33 5.98
C ALA A 41 -15.70 7.74 5.41
N ARG A 42 -15.69 6.49 4.95
CA ARG A 42 -16.86 5.79 4.39
C ARG A 42 -17.63 4.99 5.45
N GLU A 43 -16.91 4.38 6.38
CA GLU A 43 -17.42 3.45 7.41
C GLU A 43 -16.78 3.84 8.77
N PRO A 44 -17.22 4.95 9.40
CA PRO A 44 -16.59 5.50 10.60
C PRO A 44 -16.73 4.63 11.85
N GLU A 45 -17.68 3.69 11.87
CA GLU A 45 -17.95 2.76 12.96
C GLU A 45 -16.97 1.58 13.03
N LEU A 46 -16.10 1.39 12.02
CA LEU A 46 -15.16 0.28 11.99
C LEU A 46 -14.10 0.41 13.08
N THR A 47 -13.80 -0.72 13.73
CA THR A 47 -12.67 -0.85 14.65
C THR A 47 -11.33 -0.72 13.89
N PRO A 48 -10.22 -0.40 14.57
CA PRO A 48 -8.90 -0.38 13.94
C PRO A 48 -8.52 -1.68 13.24
N SER A 49 -9.00 -2.84 13.73
CA SER A 49 -8.73 -4.13 13.09
C SER A 49 -9.48 -4.29 11.78
N GLU A 50 -10.75 -3.90 11.76
CA GLU A 50 -11.57 -3.95 10.55
C GLU A 50 -11.07 -2.97 9.48
N VAL A 51 -10.63 -1.78 9.88
CA VAL A 51 -9.98 -0.83 8.96
C VAL A 51 -8.74 -1.45 8.32
N ARG A 52 -7.85 -2.09 9.11
CA ARG A 52 -6.66 -2.78 8.57
C ARG A 52 -7.05 -3.86 7.57
N ARG A 53 -8.07 -4.66 7.89
CA ARG A 53 -8.58 -5.71 7.00
C ARG A 53 -9.12 -5.14 5.69
N ARG A 54 -9.95 -4.09 5.73
CA ARG A 54 -10.48 -3.43 4.51
C ARG A 54 -9.37 -2.82 3.65
N VAL A 55 -8.35 -2.24 4.27
CA VAL A 55 -7.17 -1.74 3.53
C VAL A 55 -6.44 -2.89 2.85
N ALA A 56 -6.27 -4.01 3.54
CA ALA A 56 -5.61 -5.18 2.98
C ALA A 56 -6.43 -5.82 1.84
N GLU A 57 -7.75 -5.90 1.98
CA GLU A 57 -8.66 -6.34 0.90
C GLU A 57 -8.54 -5.44 -0.36
N GLN A 58 -8.31 -4.14 -0.19
CA GLN A 58 -8.10 -3.23 -1.33
C GLN A 58 -6.71 -3.36 -1.96
N LEU A 59 -5.67 -3.60 -1.16
CA LEU A 59 -4.29 -3.76 -1.65
C LEU A 59 -4.06 -5.10 -2.34
N TYR A 60 -4.67 -6.15 -1.81
CA TYR A 60 -4.43 -7.54 -2.20
C TYR A 60 -5.67 -8.21 -2.80
N GLY A 61 -6.70 -7.43 -3.17
CA GLY A 61 -7.98 -7.95 -3.66
C GLY A 61 -7.90 -8.91 -4.84
N SER A 62 -6.84 -8.80 -5.65
CA SER A 62 -6.56 -9.70 -6.79
C SER A 62 -5.73 -10.93 -6.42
N ASP A 63 -5.17 -10.99 -5.21
CA ASP A 63 -4.31 -12.07 -4.72
C ASP A 63 -5.03 -12.87 -3.62
N ARG A 64 -5.68 -13.95 -4.04
CA ARG A 64 -6.44 -14.84 -3.15
C ARG A 64 -5.57 -15.51 -2.08
N GLU A 65 -4.30 -15.79 -2.37
CA GLU A 65 -3.40 -16.43 -1.42
C GLU A 65 -3.08 -15.48 -0.27
N THR A 66 -2.71 -14.24 -0.61
CA THR A 66 -2.44 -13.19 0.38
C THR A 66 -3.67 -12.89 1.24
N LEU A 67 -4.87 -12.81 0.65
CA LEU A 67 -6.11 -12.63 1.41
C LEU A 67 -6.39 -13.79 2.38
N CYS A 68 -6.12 -15.03 1.97
CA CYS A 68 -6.29 -16.20 2.83
C CYS A 68 -5.33 -16.15 4.03
N LEU A 69 -4.07 -15.80 3.80
CA LEU A 69 -3.07 -15.66 4.87
C LEU A 69 -3.47 -14.54 5.85
N LEU A 70 -3.95 -13.41 5.35
CA LEU A 70 -4.41 -12.30 6.19
C LEU A 70 -5.57 -12.72 7.10
N SER A 71 -6.56 -13.46 6.59
CA SER A 71 -7.68 -13.94 7.41
C SER A 71 -7.26 -14.86 8.56
N ARG A 72 -6.12 -15.55 8.42
CA ARG A 72 -5.56 -16.47 9.43
C ARG A 72 -4.74 -15.77 10.51
N LEU A 73 -4.22 -14.56 10.24
CA LEU A 73 -3.43 -13.79 11.20
C LEU A 73 -4.29 -13.02 12.21
N ASP A 74 -5.57 -12.78 11.86
CA ASP A 74 -6.55 -12.12 12.72
C ASP A 74 -7.41 -13.11 13.57
N SER A 75 -7.11 -14.42 13.51
CA SER A 75 -7.74 -15.50 14.29
C SER A 75 -6.95 -15.83 15.55
#